data_AF-B9ADJ6-F1
#
_entry.id   AF-B9ADJ6-F1
#
_cell.length_a   1.000
_cell.length_b   1.000
_cell.length_c   1.000
_cell.angle_alpha   90.00
_cell.angle_beta   90.00
_cell.angle_gamma   90.00
#
_symmetry.space_group_name_H-M   'P 1'
#
loop_
_entity.id
_entity.type
_entity.pdbx_description
1 polymer ?
#
loop_
_entity_poly.entity_id
_entity_poly.type
_entity_poly.pdbx_seq_one_letter_code
_entity_poly.pdbx_strand_id
1 'polypeptide(L)'
;MENENSVISKVDVRIIVSGLDIAEVVSKSVDNTQLERDYNIIVSSIIPTNNFEIAKKVANGGDIILIGGYGQDENYNLLFNDLKTDFNHVGLFDYNNIIKNETVDSKLAADEILNSIIRAALSYSLNLVNVHTLENKLLKLTHKYNSLLDDYNKLIEDYDDVSLKNKELQETIDDLKSDFTAFKSRYEDIYSKEFLEIYNLNDLWQEAFREDLADAKKVTIATNKFKPENIIVGQGYIGAQSRQDAIDWLKIIKTALIFVGNDEEDLKRDLNKTSEVEDDYDISNNFENFWD
;
A
#
# COMPACT_ATOMS: atom_id res chain seq x y z
N MET A 1 39.81 4.92 -18.18
CA MET A 1 40.87 4.64 -17.18
C MET A 1 41.72 5.89 -17.11
N GLU A 2 41.29 6.86 -16.31
CA GLU A 2 42.11 8.03 -16.00
C GLU A 2 43.08 7.61 -14.90
N ASN A 3 44.37 7.78 -15.17
CA ASN A 3 45.40 7.70 -14.15
C ASN A 3 45.19 8.88 -13.21
N GLU A 4 44.52 8.65 -12.08
CA GLU A 4 44.70 9.49 -10.91
C GLU A 4 46.19 9.42 -10.57
N ASN A 5 46.92 10.51 -10.84
CA ASN A 5 48.21 10.74 -10.23
C ASN A 5 47.96 10.68 -8.72
N SER A 6 48.30 9.56 -8.09
CA SER A 6 48.37 9.45 -6.65
C SER A 6 49.38 10.49 -6.19
N VAL A 7 48.92 11.67 -5.83
CA VAL A 7 49.74 12.67 -5.16
C VAL A 7 50.17 11.97 -3.88
N ILE A 8 51.43 11.53 -3.84
CA ILE A 8 51.99 10.90 -2.64
C ILE A 8 51.99 12.01 -1.59
N SER A 9 51.00 12.00 -0.70
CA SER A 9 50.89 12.96 0.40
C SER A 9 52.11 12.79 1.29
N LYS A 10 52.86 13.87 1.47
CA LYS A 10 54.02 13.91 2.37
C LYS A 10 53.53 14.10 3.79
N VAL A 11 54.19 13.44 4.75
CA VAL A 11 53.85 13.57 6.17
C VAL A 11 54.35 14.93 6.67
N ASP A 12 53.44 15.75 7.18
CA ASP A 12 53.76 17.07 7.76
C ASP A 12 54.18 16.94 9.23
N VAL A 13 55.41 17.33 9.54
CA VAL A 13 55.98 17.36 10.89
C VAL A 13 56.14 18.81 11.35
N ARG A 14 55.68 19.11 12.56
CA ARG A 14 55.89 20.41 13.22
C ARG A 14 56.59 20.21 14.55
N ILE A 15 57.61 21.00 14.82
CA ILE A 15 58.44 20.86 16.02
C ILE A 15 58.27 22.11 16.87
N ILE A 16 57.73 21.97 18.07
CA ILE A 16 57.65 23.03 19.08
C ILE A 16 58.88 22.90 19.96
N VAL A 17 59.61 23.99 20.15
CA VAL A 17 60.79 24.04 21.01
C VAL A 17 60.71 25.26 21.93
N SER A 18 61.43 25.20 23.04
CA SER A 18 61.32 26.18 24.13
C SER A 18 62.11 27.47 23.92
N GLY A 19 63.02 27.48 22.94
CA GLY A 19 63.97 28.58 22.73
C GLY A 19 64.53 28.66 21.31
N LEU A 20 65.05 29.83 20.96
CA LEU A 20 65.65 30.11 19.65
C LEU A 20 66.95 29.36 19.42
N ASP A 21 67.71 29.13 20.48
CA ASP A 21 68.94 28.34 20.51
C ASP A 21 68.69 26.90 20.06
N ILE A 22 67.66 26.26 20.61
CA ILE A 22 67.26 24.90 20.21
C ILE A 22 66.69 24.91 18.79
N ALA A 23 65.88 25.92 18.44
CA ALA A 23 65.30 26.03 17.10
C ALA A 23 66.38 26.13 16.01
N GLU A 24 67.46 26.87 16.24
CA GLU A 24 68.58 26.98 15.30
C GLU A 24 69.24 25.62 15.07
N VAL A 25 69.48 24.86 16.15
CA VAL A 25 70.09 23.54 16.06
C VAL A 25 69.16 22.54 15.38
N VAL A 26 67.88 22.53 15.73
CA VAL A 26 66.86 21.69 15.08
C VAL A 26 66.78 22.01 13.59
N SER A 27 66.78 23.28 13.20
CA SER A 27 66.76 23.71 11.79
C SER A 27 67.96 23.13 11.02
N LYS A 28 69.18 23.31 11.53
CA LYS A 28 70.39 22.71 10.95
C LYS A 28 70.31 21.18 10.89
N SER A 29 69.70 20.56 11.90
CA SER A 29 69.58 19.10 11.99
C SER A 29 68.61 18.56 10.95
N VAL A 30 67.47 19.24 10.74
CA VAL A 30 66.50 18.91 9.69
C VAL A 30 67.15 19.00 8.31
N ASP A 31 67.91 20.06 8.03
CA ASP A 31 68.62 20.20 6.74
C ASP A 31 69.65 19.08 6.50
N ASN A 32 70.30 18.61 7.56
CA ASN A 32 71.28 17.52 7.49
C ASN A 32 70.64 16.13 7.34
N THR A 33 69.36 16.00 7.67
CA THR A 33 68.63 14.74 7.64
C THR A 33 67.79 14.74 6.36
N GLN A 34 68.06 13.89 5.38
CA GLN A 34 67.33 13.87 4.09
C GLN A 34 65.90 13.29 4.23
N LEU A 35 65.12 13.77 5.21
CA LEU A 35 63.80 13.27 5.61
C LEU A 35 62.79 13.21 4.47
N GLU A 36 62.82 14.22 3.60
CA GLU A 36 61.92 14.29 2.45
C GLU A 36 62.25 13.19 1.42
N ARG A 37 63.54 12.94 1.18
CA ARG A 37 64.00 11.98 0.19
C ARG A 37 63.88 10.54 0.68
N ASP A 38 64.30 10.31 1.91
CA ASP A 38 64.46 8.97 2.45
C ASP A 38 63.17 8.43 3.08
N TYR A 39 62.31 9.32 3.59
CA TYR A 39 61.12 8.94 4.36
C TYR A 39 59.82 9.60 3.88
N ASN A 40 59.86 10.48 2.87
CA ASN A 40 58.71 11.25 2.40
C ASN A 40 58.06 12.13 3.51
N ILE A 41 58.92 12.68 4.39
CA ILE A 41 58.54 13.50 5.53
C ILE A 41 59.03 14.94 5.31
N ILE A 42 58.18 15.93 5.60
CA ILE A 42 58.55 17.35 5.57
C ILE A 42 58.40 17.91 6.97
N VAL A 43 59.43 18.61 7.47
CA VAL A 43 59.26 19.46 8.65
C VAL A 43 58.81 20.85 8.18
N SER A 44 57.51 21.13 8.23
CA SER A 44 56.98 22.40 7.71
C SER A 44 57.21 23.58 8.63
N SER A 45 57.41 23.34 9.93
CA SER A 45 57.52 24.41 10.92
C SER A 45 58.35 24.00 12.14
N ILE A 46 59.24 24.89 12.56
CA ILE A 46 59.95 24.85 13.84
C ILE A 46 59.50 26.09 14.62
N ILE A 47 58.87 25.87 15.78
CA ILE A 47 58.13 26.88 16.51
C ILE A 47 58.82 27.12 17.86
N PRO A 48 59.67 28.14 18.00
CA PRO A 48 60.30 28.50 19.27
C PRO A 48 59.31 29.29 20.14
N THR A 49 58.55 28.60 20.98
CA THR A 49 57.58 29.24 21.87
C THR A 49 57.42 28.48 23.19
N ASN A 50 57.28 29.25 24.27
CA ASN A 50 56.81 28.74 25.57
C ASN A 50 55.34 29.10 25.82
N ASN A 51 54.67 29.75 24.87
CA ASN A 51 53.28 30.12 24.96
C ASN A 51 52.38 29.04 24.35
N PHE A 52 51.57 28.41 25.22
CA PHE A 52 50.62 27.34 24.89
C PHE A 52 49.63 27.72 23.78
N GLU A 53 49.05 28.93 23.84
CA GLU A 53 48.07 29.39 22.86
C GLU A 53 48.66 29.54 21.46
N ILE A 54 49.91 30.00 21.40
CA ILE A 54 50.65 30.09 20.14
C ILE A 54 50.92 28.68 19.63
N ALA A 55 51.53 27.82 20.44
CA ALA A 55 51.83 26.44 20.09
C ALA A 55 50.60 25.71 19.52
N LYS A 56 49.43 25.87 20.16
CA LYS A 56 48.15 25.31 19.70
C LYS A 56 47.75 25.75 18.30
N LYS A 57 47.81 27.07 18.03
CA LYS A 57 47.42 27.62 16.73
C LYS A 57 48.35 27.15 15.60
N VAL A 58 49.66 27.17 15.83
CA VAL A 58 50.65 26.80 14.79
C VAL A 58 50.88 25.30 14.66
N ALA A 59 50.56 24.49 15.67
CA ALA A 59 50.64 23.03 15.55
C ALA A 59 49.41 22.42 14.88
N ASN A 60 48.30 23.16 14.78
CA ASN A 60 47.06 22.65 14.19
C ASN A 60 47.20 22.29 12.71
N GLY A 61 46.75 21.09 12.34
CA GLY A 61 46.81 20.58 10.97
C GLY A 61 48.15 19.95 10.55
N GLY A 62 49.09 19.76 11.46
CA GLY A 62 50.26 18.89 11.22
C GLY A 62 49.92 17.42 11.52
N ASP A 63 50.49 16.49 10.76
CA ASP A 63 50.28 15.05 10.96
C ASP A 63 51.01 14.56 12.22
N ILE A 64 52.24 15.03 12.42
CA ILE A 64 53.06 14.75 13.60
C ILE A 64 53.53 16.06 14.22
N ILE A 65 53.31 16.21 15.52
CA ILE A 65 53.75 17.34 16.32
C ILE A 65 54.77 16.82 17.34
N LEU A 66 55.99 17.34 17.29
CA LEU A 66 57.01 17.06 18.27
C LEU A 66 57.08 18.20 19.28
N ILE A 67 56.98 17.88 20.57
CA ILE A 67 57.14 18.85 21.66
C ILE A 67 58.51 18.65 22.27
N GLY A 68 59.34 19.69 22.21
CA GLY A 68 60.65 19.74 22.83
C GLY A 68 60.56 19.97 24.33
N GLY A 69 61.28 19.15 25.11
CA GLY A 69 61.33 19.27 26.56
C GLY A 69 62.36 18.35 27.20
N TYR A 70 62.55 18.49 28.51
CA TYR A 70 63.39 17.60 29.30
C TYR A 70 62.55 16.44 29.84
N GLY A 71 62.26 15.46 28.98
CA GLY A 71 61.35 14.37 29.33
C GLY A 71 59.87 14.78 29.31
N GLN A 72 59.03 13.98 29.97
CA GLN A 72 57.58 14.24 30.10
C GLN A 72 57.28 15.14 31.29
N ASP A 73 57.75 16.38 31.22
CA ASP A 73 57.46 17.39 32.25
C ASP A 73 55.99 17.86 32.21
N GLU A 74 55.61 18.72 33.15
CA GLU A 74 54.24 19.24 33.26
C GLU A 74 53.81 19.99 31.99
N ASN A 75 54.73 20.77 31.39
CA ASN A 75 54.47 21.52 30.17
C ASN A 75 54.19 20.58 28.98
N TYR A 76 55.00 19.53 28.83
CA TYR A 76 54.79 18.50 27.82
C TYR A 76 53.41 17.86 27.96
N ASN A 77 53.02 17.46 29.17
CA ASN A 77 51.75 16.78 29.39
C ASN A 77 50.54 17.69 29.10
N LEU A 78 50.63 18.98 29.45
CA LEU A 78 49.61 19.97 29.11
C LEU A 78 49.48 20.16 27.60
N LEU A 79 50.60 20.39 26.90
CA LEU A 79 50.62 20.51 25.43
C LEU A 79 50.15 19.23 24.75
N PHE A 80 50.55 18.07 25.27
CA PHE A 80 50.15 16.77 24.73
C PHE A 80 48.64 16.62 24.74
N ASN A 81 47.98 16.88 25.88
CA ASN A 81 46.53 16.75 25.98
C ASN A 81 45.77 17.77 25.11
N ASP A 82 46.28 18.99 24.99
CA ASP A 82 45.63 20.05 24.22
C ASP A 82 45.85 19.94 22.70
N LEU A 83 46.98 19.37 22.28
CA LEU A 83 47.34 19.22 20.87
C LEU A 83 46.91 17.88 20.29
N LYS A 84 46.71 16.86 21.13
CA LYS A 84 46.32 15.54 20.67
C LYS A 84 44.90 15.56 20.13
N THR A 85 44.75 15.15 18.89
CA THR A 85 43.48 14.93 18.20
C THR A 85 43.40 13.50 17.70
N ASP A 86 42.23 13.15 17.14
CA ASP A 86 42.00 11.85 16.52
C ASP A 86 42.85 11.62 15.25
N PHE A 87 43.37 12.70 14.64
CA PHE A 87 44.01 12.65 13.33
C PHE A 87 45.50 13.01 13.34
N ASN A 88 46.01 13.60 14.42
CA ASN A 88 47.44 13.95 14.55
C ASN A 88 48.14 13.10 15.63
N HIS A 89 49.47 13.11 15.59
CA HIS A 89 50.31 12.43 16.57
C HIS A 89 51.18 13.41 17.31
N VAL A 90 51.25 13.27 18.63
CA VAL A 90 52.11 14.10 19.46
C VAL A 90 53.22 13.24 20.03
N GLY A 91 54.47 13.66 19.83
CA GLY A 91 55.67 12.97 20.27
C GLY A 91 56.55 13.87 21.13
N LEU A 92 57.35 13.27 22.01
CA LEU A 92 58.38 13.96 22.77
C LEU A 92 59.67 14.05 21.95
N PHE A 93 60.22 15.25 21.84
CA PHE A 93 61.58 15.53 21.40
C PHE A 93 62.43 15.82 22.65
N ASP A 94 63.22 14.84 23.08
CA ASP A 94 63.87 14.88 24.39
C ASP A 94 65.22 15.60 24.33
N TYR A 95 65.30 16.74 25.03
CA TYR A 95 66.53 17.53 25.09
C TYR A 95 67.68 16.79 25.78
N ASN A 96 67.39 15.80 26.63
CA ASN A 96 68.43 14.99 27.26
C ASN A 96 69.25 14.19 26.23
N ASN A 97 68.66 13.89 25.07
CA ASN A 97 69.32 13.09 24.03
C ASN A 97 70.19 13.93 23.09
N ILE A 98 70.04 15.26 23.10
CA ILE A 98 70.74 16.17 22.18
C ILE A 98 71.85 16.98 22.86
N ILE A 99 71.88 17.00 24.19
CA ILE A 99 72.87 17.74 24.97
C ILE A 99 74.09 16.85 25.23
N LYS A 100 75.27 17.35 24.84
CA LYS A 100 76.57 16.73 25.11
C LYS A 100 77.55 17.79 25.60
N ASN A 101 78.17 17.55 26.75
CA ASN A 101 79.13 18.48 27.36
C ASN A 101 78.58 19.92 27.47
N GLU A 102 77.35 20.08 27.95
CA GLU A 102 76.67 21.38 28.13
C GLU A 102 76.39 22.15 26.82
N THR A 103 76.59 21.51 25.66
CA THR A 103 76.28 22.07 24.34
C THR A 103 75.29 21.19 23.60
N VAL A 104 74.49 21.79 22.72
CA VAL A 104 73.51 21.07 21.90
C VAL A 104 74.19 20.62 20.60
N ASP A 105 74.19 19.32 20.33
CA ASP A 105 74.83 18.71 19.17
C ASP A 105 73.81 18.49 18.04
N SER A 106 74.09 19.00 16.84
CA SER A 106 73.18 18.91 15.70
C SER A 106 73.03 17.48 15.15
N LYS A 107 74.03 16.61 15.31
CA LYS A 107 73.93 15.22 14.89
C LYS A 107 73.04 14.43 15.84
N LEU A 108 73.20 14.64 17.14
CA LEU A 108 72.32 14.03 18.13
C LEU A 108 70.88 14.54 18.00
N ALA A 109 70.69 15.83 17.68
CA ALA A 109 69.38 16.38 17.39
C ALA A 109 68.75 15.77 16.14
N ALA A 110 69.52 15.50 15.07
CA ALA A 110 69.02 14.78 13.90
C ALA A 110 68.52 13.36 14.25
N ASP A 111 69.32 12.62 15.01
CA ASP A 111 68.96 11.27 15.47
C ASP A 111 67.72 11.29 16.36
N GLU A 112 67.62 12.25 17.28
CA GLU A 112 66.45 12.39 18.16
C GLU A 112 65.19 12.82 17.40
N ILE A 113 65.27 13.73 16.42
CA ILE A 113 64.11 14.08 15.57
C ILE A 113 63.58 12.83 14.88
N LEU A 114 64.46 12.04 14.26
CA LEU A 114 64.07 10.79 13.59
C LEU A 114 63.45 9.79 14.58
N ASN A 115 64.08 9.59 15.74
CA ASN A 115 63.58 8.69 16.77
C ASN A 115 62.20 9.14 17.31
N SER A 116 62.01 10.44 17.53
CA SER A 116 60.74 11.02 17.97
C SER A 116 59.63 10.79 16.94
N ILE A 117 59.92 11.01 15.65
CA ILE A 117 58.99 10.73 14.54
C ILE A 117 58.63 9.24 14.53
N ILE A 118 59.63 8.35 14.61
CA ILE A 118 59.41 6.90 14.64
C ILE A 118 58.52 6.50 15.82
N ARG A 119 58.78 7.04 17.02
CA ARG A 119 57.96 6.76 18.21
C ARG A 119 56.52 7.22 18.02
N ALA A 120 56.31 8.43 17.48
CA ALA A 120 54.97 8.94 17.19
C ALA A 120 54.24 8.10 16.13
N ALA A 121 54.93 7.70 15.06
CA ALA A 121 54.38 6.88 13.98
C ALA A 121 54.10 5.43 14.41
N LEU A 122 54.95 4.81 15.23
CA LEU A 122 54.69 3.47 15.77
C LEU A 122 53.49 3.47 16.73
N SER A 123 53.35 4.52 17.55
CA SER A 123 52.16 4.73 18.38
C SER A 123 50.88 4.83 17.54
N TYR A 124 50.95 5.47 16.37
CA TYR A 124 49.84 5.45 15.39
C TYR A 124 49.55 4.04 14.88
N SER A 125 50.59 3.31 14.46
CA SER A 125 50.41 1.98 13.86
C SER A 125 49.71 0.99 14.78
N LEU A 126 49.93 1.10 16.10
CA LEU A 126 49.23 0.28 17.09
C LEU A 126 47.73 0.61 17.18
N ASN A 127 47.34 1.85 16.89
CA ASN A 127 45.93 2.26 16.82
C ASN A 127 45.23 1.87 15.50
N LEU A 128 45.96 1.50 14.43
CA LEU A 128 45.36 1.00 13.18
C LEU A 128 44.51 -0.25 13.38
N VAL A 129 44.81 -1.07 14.40
CA VAL A 129 43.98 -2.23 14.77
C VAL A 129 42.54 -1.80 15.02
N ASN A 130 42.33 -0.66 15.70
CA ASN A 130 41.00 -0.13 15.95
C ASN A 130 40.33 0.39 14.66
N VAL A 131 41.10 0.99 13.75
CA VAL A 131 40.60 1.44 12.43
C VAL A 131 40.10 0.26 11.60
N HIS A 132 40.83 -0.85 11.53
CA HIS A 132 40.35 -2.05 10.82
C HIS A 132 39.10 -2.66 11.47
N THR A 133 38.95 -2.59 12.80
CA THR A 133 37.69 -3.01 13.42
C THR A 133 36.52 -2.09 13.05
N LEU A 134 36.79 -0.79 12.91
CA LEU A 134 35.79 0.20 12.49
C LEU A 134 35.40 0.02 11.02
N GLU A 135 36.38 -0.20 10.15
CA GLU A 135 36.19 -0.51 8.73
C GLU A 135 35.33 -1.78 8.56
N ASN A 136 35.62 -2.83 9.32
CA ASN A 136 34.81 -4.05 9.32
C ASN A 136 33.37 -3.81 9.82
N LYS A 137 33.18 -2.95 10.83
CA LYS A 137 31.84 -2.57 11.29
C LYS A 137 31.10 -1.77 10.21
N LEU A 138 31.79 -0.87 9.53
CA LEU A 138 31.25 -0.06 8.44
C LEU A 138 30.85 -0.95 7.26
N LEU A 139 31.71 -1.88 6.84
CA LEU A 139 31.41 -2.86 5.79
C LEU A 139 30.16 -3.68 6.12
N LYS A 140 30.05 -4.18 7.36
CA LYS A 140 28.85 -4.90 7.83
C LYS A 140 27.60 -4.01 7.79
N LEU A 141 27.73 -2.73 8.16
CA LEU A 141 26.62 -1.79 8.12
C LEU A 141 26.18 -1.51 6.68
N THR A 142 27.12 -1.31 5.76
CA THR A 142 26.86 -1.13 4.33
C THR A 142 26.13 -2.34 3.74
N HIS A 143 26.55 -3.56 4.07
CA HIS A 143 25.85 -4.77 3.63
C HIS A 143 24.41 -4.84 4.17
N LYS A 144 24.19 -4.49 5.44
CA LYS A 144 22.84 -4.43 6.02
C LYS A 144 21.98 -3.37 5.34
N TYR A 145 22.54 -2.20 5.05
CA TYR A 145 21.84 -1.13 4.36
C TYR A 145 21.42 -1.56 2.95
N ASN A 146 22.32 -2.17 2.18
CA ASN A 146 22.00 -2.66 0.84
C ASN A 146 20.93 -3.75 0.87
N SER A 147 21.02 -4.70 1.81
CA SER A 147 19.98 -5.72 1.99
C SER A 147 18.61 -5.11 2.33
N LEU A 148 18.58 -4.09 3.20
CA LEU A 148 17.35 -3.39 3.55
C LEU A 148 16.79 -2.61 2.36
N LEU A 149 17.66 -2.02 1.53
CA LEU A 149 17.26 -1.33 0.32
C LEU A 149 16.63 -2.30 -0.69
N ASP A 150 17.20 -3.49 -0.86
CA ASP A 150 16.63 -4.54 -1.70
C ASP A 150 15.25 -5.00 -1.19
N ASP A 151 15.11 -5.21 0.12
CA ASP A 151 13.84 -5.59 0.74
C ASP A 151 12.79 -4.47 0.59
N TYR A 152 13.19 -3.21 0.71
CA TYR A 152 12.32 -2.06 0.49
C TYR A 152 11.84 -1.97 -0.96
N ASN A 153 12.74 -2.18 -1.93
CA ASN A 153 12.38 -2.17 -3.34
C ASN A 153 11.39 -3.29 -3.69
N LYS A 154 11.58 -4.50 -3.14
CA LYS A 154 10.62 -5.59 -3.28
C LYS A 154 9.25 -5.25 -2.69
N LEU A 155 9.23 -4.60 -1.53
CA LEU A 155 7.97 -4.20 -0.89
C LEU A 155 7.20 -3.17 -1.72
N ILE A 156 7.90 -2.27 -2.41
CA ILE A 156 7.28 -1.34 -3.36
C ILE A 156 6.64 -2.11 -4.53
N GLU A 157 7.37 -3.05 -5.11
CA GLU A 157 6.87 -3.88 -6.22
C GLU A 157 5.63 -4.68 -5.81
N ASP A 158 5.68 -5.33 -4.64
CA ASP A 158 4.54 -6.06 -4.06
C ASP A 158 3.33 -5.14 -3.81
N TYR A 159 3.58 -3.90 -3.35
CA TYR A 159 2.52 -2.91 -3.12
C TYR A 159 1.84 -2.50 -4.43
N ASP A 160 2.61 -2.24 -5.47
CA ASP A 160 2.09 -1.86 -6.78
C ASP A 160 1.24 -3.00 -7.39
N ASP A 161 1.72 -4.24 -7.27
CA ASP A 161 0.99 -5.44 -7.69
C ASP A 161 -0.35 -5.61 -6.96
N VAL A 162 -0.35 -5.43 -5.63
CA VAL A 162 -1.57 -5.51 -4.82
C VAL A 162 -2.53 -4.36 -5.14
N SER A 163 -2.00 -3.15 -5.33
CA SER A 163 -2.78 -1.97 -5.71
C SER A 163 -3.49 -2.18 -7.05
N LEU A 164 -2.80 -2.78 -8.02
CA LEU A 164 -3.35 -3.08 -9.35
C LEU A 164 -4.46 -4.14 -9.26
N LYS A 165 -4.22 -5.25 -8.55
CA LYS A 165 -5.26 -6.27 -8.28
C LYS A 165 -6.47 -5.68 -7.56
N ASN A 166 -6.26 -4.77 -6.62
CA ASN A 166 -7.37 -4.15 -5.88
C ASN A 166 -8.25 -3.28 -6.79
N LYS A 167 -7.65 -2.59 -7.78
CA LYS A 167 -8.41 -1.87 -8.81
C LYS A 167 -9.22 -2.82 -9.69
N GLU A 168 -8.63 -3.91 -10.15
CA GLU A 168 -9.33 -4.93 -10.96
C GLU A 168 -10.52 -5.55 -10.20
N LEU A 169 -10.33 -5.87 -8.91
CA LEU A 169 -11.42 -6.35 -8.07
C LEU A 169 -12.52 -5.30 -7.90
N GLN A 170 -12.16 -4.03 -7.74
CA GLN A 170 -13.13 -2.95 -7.61
C GLN A 170 -13.99 -2.79 -8.88
N GLU A 171 -13.36 -2.84 -10.06
CA GLU A 171 -14.05 -2.84 -11.35
C GLU A 171 -15.00 -4.04 -11.46
N THR A 172 -14.51 -5.25 -11.12
CA THR A 172 -15.33 -6.47 -11.14
C THR A 172 -16.53 -6.37 -10.20
N ILE A 173 -16.37 -5.77 -9.02
CA ILE A 173 -17.46 -5.54 -8.07
C ILE A 173 -18.51 -4.59 -8.66
N ASP A 174 -18.09 -3.54 -9.34
CA ASP A 174 -18.99 -2.53 -9.89
C ASP A 174 -19.75 -3.06 -11.12
N ASP A 175 -19.09 -3.87 -11.96
CA ASP A 175 -19.74 -4.62 -13.04
C ASP A 175 -20.80 -5.58 -12.47
N LEU A 176 -20.46 -6.35 -11.44
CA LEU A 176 -21.37 -7.31 -10.84
C LEU A 176 -22.58 -6.64 -10.17
N LYS A 177 -22.39 -5.45 -9.57
CA LYS A 177 -23.50 -4.63 -9.06
C LYS A 177 -24.40 -4.11 -10.18
N SER A 178 -23.81 -3.71 -11.31
CA SER A 178 -24.57 -3.28 -12.49
C SER A 178 -25.43 -4.43 -13.02
N ASP A 179 -24.83 -5.60 -13.21
CA ASP A 179 -25.52 -6.83 -13.63
C ASP A 179 -26.63 -7.22 -12.66
N PHE A 180 -26.37 -7.15 -11.35
CA PHE A 180 -27.36 -7.44 -10.33
C PHE A 180 -28.54 -6.45 -10.39
N THR A 181 -28.26 -5.17 -10.61
CA THR A 181 -29.31 -4.14 -10.75
C THR A 181 -30.16 -4.39 -11.99
N ALA A 182 -29.52 -4.72 -13.12
CA ALA A 182 -30.22 -5.06 -14.36
C ALA A 182 -31.08 -6.32 -14.18
N PHE A 183 -30.56 -7.34 -13.51
CA PHE A 183 -31.32 -8.55 -13.17
C PHE A 183 -32.52 -8.23 -12.27
N LYS A 184 -32.31 -7.44 -11.22
CA LYS A 184 -33.37 -7.05 -10.29
C LYS A 184 -34.50 -6.29 -11.01
N SER A 185 -34.16 -5.35 -11.89
CA SER A 185 -35.14 -4.63 -12.71
C SER A 185 -35.96 -5.60 -13.57
N ARG A 186 -35.29 -6.52 -14.29
CA ARG A 186 -35.99 -7.52 -15.11
C ARG A 186 -36.89 -8.43 -14.28
N TYR A 187 -36.47 -8.78 -13.06
CA TYR A 187 -37.27 -9.59 -12.15
C TYR A 187 -38.51 -8.84 -11.67
N GLU A 188 -38.37 -7.57 -11.26
CA GLU A 188 -39.49 -6.71 -10.89
C GLU A 188 -40.46 -6.48 -12.07
N ASP A 189 -39.95 -6.30 -13.29
CA ASP A 189 -40.76 -6.19 -14.51
C ASP A 189 -41.58 -7.45 -14.82
N ILE A 190 -41.08 -8.63 -14.42
CA ILE A 190 -41.83 -9.88 -14.56
C ILE A 190 -42.89 -9.97 -13.46
N TYR A 191 -42.52 -9.77 -12.20
CA TYR A 191 -43.45 -9.89 -11.07
C TYR A 191 -44.56 -8.84 -11.05
N SER A 192 -44.33 -7.66 -11.62
CA SER A 192 -45.34 -6.60 -11.75
C SER A 192 -46.35 -6.84 -12.87
N LYS A 193 -46.11 -7.80 -13.76
CA LYS A 193 -47.10 -8.18 -14.77
C LYS A 193 -48.15 -9.08 -14.11
N GLU A 194 -49.40 -8.65 -14.19
CA GLU A 194 -50.56 -9.45 -13.80
C GLU A 194 -50.71 -10.65 -14.76
N PHE A 195 -50.10 -11.78 -14.42
CA PHE A 195 -50.24 -13.01 -15.20
C PHE A 195 -51.58 -13.70 -14.90
N LEU A 196 -52.20 -14.24 -15.95
CA LEU A 196 -53.30 -15.18 -15.80
C LEU A 196 -52.72 -16.58 -15.60
N GLU A 197 -52.97 -17.19 -14.45
CA GLU A 197 -52.66 -18.59 -14.19
C GLU A 197 -53.65 -19.48 -14.94
N ILE A 198 -53.15 -20.52 -15.63
CA ILE A 198 -53.96 -21.44 -16.42
C ILE A 198 -54.29 -22.66 -15.58
N TYR A 199 -55.59 -22.95 -15.47
CA TYR A 199 -56.11 -24.09 -14.74
C TYR A 199 -56.93 -25.00 -15.64
N ASN A 200 -56.89 -26.30 -15.37
CA ASN A 200 -57.73 -27.28 -16.07
C ASN A 200 -59.19 -27.11 -15.64
N LEU A 201 -60.08 -26.93 -16.62
CA LEU A 201 -61.49 -26.65 -16.38
C LEU A 201 -62.21 -27.84 -15.74
N ASN A 202 -61.88 -29.07 -16.15
CA ASN A 202 -62.53 -30.26 -15.61
C ASN A 202 -62.16 -30.50 -14.15
N ASP A 203 -60.89 -30.32 -13.82
CA ASP A 203 -60.38 -30.52 -12.46
C ASP A 203 -60.95 -29.45 -11.51
N LEU A 204 -60.99 -28.18 -11.94
CA LEU A 204 -61.62 -27.10 -11.18
C LEU A 204 -63.12 -27.27 -11.03
N TRP A 205 -63.81 -27.76 -12.06
CA TRP A 205 -65.25 -28.00 -12.00
C TRP A 205 -65.59 -29.13 -11.04
N GLN A 206 -64.81 -30.21 -11.07
CA GLN A 206 -64.90 -31.32 -10.13
C GLN A 206 -64.61 -30.87 -8.70
N GLU A 207 -63.62 -30.03 -8.49
CA GLU A 207 -63.30 -29.51 -7.17
C GLU A 207 -64.39 -28.57 -6.63
N ALA A 208 -64.88 -27.65 -7.47
CA ALA A 208 -65.85 -26.64 -7.07
C ALA A 208 -67.26 -27.21 -6.86
N PHE A 209 -67.65 -28.24 -7.63
CA PHE A 209 -69.02 -28.75 -7.64
C PHE A 209 -69.16 -30.26 -7.38
N ARG A 210 -68.06 -31.01 -7.32
CA ARG A 210 -68.03 -32.48 -7.14
C ARG A 210 -68.87 -33.23 -8.18
N GLU A 211 -68.89 -32.70 -9.40
CA GLU A 211 -69.64 -33.20 -10.54
C GLU A 211 -68.75 -33.21 -11.77
N ASP A 212 -68.96 -34.17 -12.68
CA ASP A 212 -68.27 -34.20 -13.97
C ASP A 212 -68.84 -33.10 -14.87
N LEU A 213 -67.95 -32.37 -15.55
CA LEU A 213 -68.35 -31.33 -16.49
C LEU A 213 -68.98 -31.97 -17.73
N ALA A 214 -70.32 -31.99 -17.77
CA ALA A 214 -71.08 -32.63 -18.84
C ALA A 214 -70.89 -31.97 -20.23
N ASP A 215 -70.66 -30.64 -20.28
CA ASP A 215 -70.45 -29.91 -21.54
C ASP A 215 -69.53 -28.69 -21.36
N ALA A 216 -68.23 -28.89 -21.58
CA ALA A 216 -67.22 -27.83 -21.54
C ALA A 216 -67.46 -26.71 -22.58
N LYS A 217 -68.21 -26.98 -23.66
CA LYS A 217 -68.50 -25.98 -24.70
C LYS A 217 -69.49 -24.94 -24.20
N LYS A 218 -70.48 -25.33 -23.38
CA LYS A 218 -71.45 -24.38 -22.79
C LYS A 218 -70.78 -23.37 -21.87
N VAL A 219 -69.81 -23.81 -21.05
CA VAL A 219 -69.02 -22.93 -20.17
C VAL A 219 -68.16 -21.96 -20.99
N THR A 220 -67.56 -22.44 -22.08
CA THR A 220 -66.76 -21.62 -23.00
C THR A 220 -67.61 -20.58 -23.72
N ILE A 221 -68.79 -20.97 -24.23
CA ILE A 221 -69.72 -20.06 -24.93
C ILE A 221 -70.27 -19.00 -23.98
N ALA A 222 -70.70 -19.41 -22.78
CA ALA A 222 -71.21 -18.48 -21.77
C ALA A 222 -70.12 -17.47 -21.38
N THR A 223 -68.91 -17.94 -21.05
CA THR A 223 -67.82 -17.04 -20.66
C THR A 223 -67.42 -16.07 -21.77
N ASN A 224 -67.34 -16.53 -23.03
CA ASN A 224 -67.05 -15.66 -24.18
C ASN A 224 -68.16 -14.65 -24.49
N LYS A 225 -69.40 -14.93 -24.07
CA LYS A 225 -70.54 -14.01 -24.24
C LYS A 225 -70.56 -12.91 -23.19
N PHE A 226 -70.17 -13.23 -21.95
CA PHE A 226 -70.09 -12.25 -20.85
C PHE A 226 -68.78 -11.44 -20.84
N LYS A 227 -67.69 -11.94 -21.46
CA LYS A 227 -66.37 -11.27 -21.55
C LYS A 227 -65.90 -10.61 -20.24
N PRO A 228 -65.73 -11.39 -19.16
CA PRO A 228 -65.18 -10.88 -17.91
C PRO A 228 -63.75 -10.32 -18.09
N GLU A 229 -63.40 -9.30 -17.31
CA GLU A 229 -62.01 -8.84 -17.19
C GLU A 229 -61.15 -9.92 -16.52
N ASN A 230 -59.92 -10.09 -17.00
CA ASN A 230 -58.91 -10.98 -16.41
C ASN A 230 -59.32 -12.47 -16.29
N ILE A 231 -60.29 -12.93 -17.09
CA ILE A 231 -60.68 -14.34 -17.18
C ILE A 231 -60.81 -14.74 -18.66
N ILE A 232 -60.14 -15.83 -19.06
CA ILE A 232 -60.17 -16.37 -20.42
C ILE A 232 -60.48 -17.87 -20.35
N VAL A 233 -61.45 -18.35 -21.13
CA VAL A 233 -61.80 -19.79 -21.18
C VAL A 233 -61.70 -20.30 -22.61
N GLY A 234 -61.01 -21.43 -22.80
CA GLY A 234 -60.87 -22.05 -24.11
C GLY A 234 -60.22 -23.43 -24.04
N GLN A 235 -60.60 -24.31 -24.98
CA GLN A 235 -59.99 -25.63 -25.17
C GLN A 235 -59.87 -26.50 -23.89
N GLY A 236 -60.83 -26.36 -22.95
CA GLY A 236 -60.82 -27.13 -21.70
C GLY A 236 -59.97 -26.52 -20.57
N TYR A 237 -59.53 -25.27 -20.71
CA TYR A 237 -58.78 -24.54 -19.68
C TYR A 237 -59.43 -23.19 -19.37
N ILE A 238 -59.20 -22.71 -18.15
CA ILE A 238 -59.56 -21.37 -17.68
C ILE A 238 -58.31 -20.65 -17.17
N GLY A 239 -58.03 -19.47 -17.73
CA GLY A 239 -57.00 -18.55 -17.27
C GLY A 239 -57.62 -17.47 -16.38
N ALA A 240 -57.11 -17.29 -15.17
CA ALA A 240 -57.56 -16.25 -14.23
C ALA A 240 -56.38 -15.72 -13.39
N GLN A 241 -56.50 -14.52 -12.82
CA GLN A 241 -55.45 -13.96 -11.93
C GLN A 241 -55.21 -14.80 -10.67
N SER A 242 -56.26 -15.47 -10.17
CA SER A 242 -56.13 -16.43 -9.09
C SER A 242 -57.06 -17.62 -9.28
N ARG A 243 -56.74 -18.73 -8.62
CA ARG A 243 -57.59 -19.94 -8.59
C ARG A 243 -58.98 -19.65 -8.02
N GLN A 244 -59.07 -18.73 -7.07
CA GLN A 244 -60.34 -18.35 -6.45
C GLN A 244 -61.24 -17.59 -7.44
N ASP A 245 -60.66 -16.68 -8.23
CA ASP A 245 -61.40 -15.94 -9.25
C ASP A 245 -61.94 -16.87 -10.34
N ALA A 246 -61.16 -17.88 -10.73
CA ALA A 246 -61.62 -18.94 -11.63
C ALA A 246 -62.82 -19.68 -11.05
N ILE A 247 -62.76 -20.11 -9.78
CA ILE A 247 -63.84 -20.84 -9.11
C ILE A 247 -65.10 -19.97 -8.98
N ASP A 248 -64.95 -18.72 -8.57
CA ASP A 248 -66.09 -17.82 -8.37
C ASP A 248 -66.76 -17.48 -9.70
N TRP A 249 -65.99 -17.33 -10.78
CA TRP A 249 -66.54 -17.25 -12.12
C TRP A 249 -67.29 -18.51 -12.54
N LEU A 250 -66.76 -19.71 -12.26
CA LEU A 250 -67.45 -20.95 -12.57
C LEU A 250 -68.77 -21.09 -11.79
N LYS A 251 -68.87 -20.57 -10.56
CA LYS A 251 -70.14 -20.50 -9.80
C LYS A 251 -71.16 -19.58 -10.46
N ILE A 252 -70.71 -18.42 -10.94
CA ILE A 252 -71.56 -17.49 -11.70
C ILE A 252 -72.08 -18.18 -12.97
N ILE A 253 -71.20 -18.85 -13.71
CA ILE A 253 -71.58 -19.58 -14.93
C ILE A 253 -72.52 -20.74 -14.61
N LYS A 254 -72.27 -21.54 -13.56
CA LYS A 254 -73.18 -22.62 -13.14
C LYS A 254 -74.55 -22.05 -12.78
N THR A 255 -74.60 -20.95 -12.06
CA THR A 255 -75.86 -20.29 -11.68
C THR A 255 -76.61 -19.82 -12.93
N ALA A 256 -75.93 -19.15 -13.86
CA ALA A 256 -76.50 -18.74 -15.14
C ALA A 256 -77.01 -19.94 -15.97
N LEU A 257 -76.27 -21.05 -15.99
CA LEU A 257 -76.67 -22.27 -16.68
C LEU A 257 -77.87 -22.96 -16.01
N ILE A 258 -77.98 -22.91 -14.67
CA ILE A 258 -79.15 -23.41 -13.93
C ILE A 258 -80.37 -22.56 -14.25
N PHE A 259 -80.26 -21.23 -14.26
CA PHE A 259 -81.39 -20.36 -14.63
C PHE A 259 -81.85 -20.60 -16.07
N VAL A 260 -80.93 -20.70 -17.01
CA VAL A 260 -81.26 -21.01 -18.41
C VAL A 260 -81.81 -22.44 -18.59
N GLY A 261 -81.38 -23.40 -17.76
CA GLY A 261 -81.90 -24.77 -17.76
C GLY A 261 -83.26 -24.92 -17.08
N ASN A 262 -83.52 -24.14 -16.02
CA ASN A 262 -84.82 -24.10 -15.34
C ASN A 262 -85.89 -23.47 -16.23
N ASP A 263 -85.54 -22.49 -17.05
CA ASP A 263 -86.49 -21.94 -18.04
C ASP A 263 -86.99 -23.04 -19.01
N GLU A 264 -86.14 -24.00 -19.42
CA GLU A 264 -86.58 -25.14 -20.27
C GLU A 264 -87.46 -26.17 -19.54
N GLU A 265 -87.26 -26.40 -18.23
CA GLU A 265 -88.07 -27.35 -17.45
C GLU A 265 -89.38 -26.73 -16.93
N ASP A 266 -89.36 -25.46 -16.51
CA ASP A 266 -90.55 -24.72 -16.09
C ASP A 266 -91.47 -24.43 -17.30
N LEU A 267 -90.92 -24.13 -18.49
CA LEU A 267 -91.70 -24.05 -19.73
C LEU A 267 -92.41 -25.38 -20.07
N LYS A 268 -91.75 -26.54 -19.88
CA LYS A 268 -92.38 -27.86 -20.11
C LYS A 268 -93.45 -28.21 -19.07
N ARG A 269 -93.36 -27.64 -17.87
CA ARG A 269 -94.33 -27.86 -16.78
C ARG A 269 -95.57 -27.00 -16.93
N ASP A 270 -95.41 -25.78 -17.43
CA ASP A 270 -96.52 -24.84 -17.69
C ASP A 270 -97.24 -25.12 -19.02
N LEU A 271 -96.55 -25.67 -20.03
CA LEU A 271 -97.17 -26.14 -21.28
C LEU A 271 -98.12 -27.34 -21.11
N ASN A 272 -97.99 -28.12 -20.02
CA ASN A 272 -98.87 -29.25 -19.73
C ASN A 272 -100.06 -28.90 -18.80
N LYS A 273 -100.16 -27.65 -18.34
CA LYS A 273 -101.25 -27.18 -17.47
C LYS A 273 -102.25 -26.25 -18.16
N THR A 274 -102.02 -25.88 -19.41
CA THR A 274 -102.82 -24.89 -20.15
C THR A 274 -103.38 -25.45 -21.47
N SER A 275 -103.69 -26.74 -21.51
CA SER A 275 -104.61 -27.31 -22.49
C SER A 275 -106.04 -27.31 -21.92
N GLU A 276 -106.57 -26.12 -21.62
CA GLU A 276 -108.01 -25.83 -21.65
C GLU A 276 -108.22 -24.33 -21.41
N VAL A 277 -108.83 -23.71 -22.43
CA VAL A 277 -109.46 -22.38 -22.51
C VAL A 277 -108.69 -21.38 -23.39
N GLU A 278 -109.22 -21.26 -24.62
CA GLU A 278 -108.92 -20.34 -25.69
C GLU A 278 -109.09 -18.86 -25.29
N ASP A 279 -108.18 -18.06 -25.85
CA ASP A 279 -108.38 -16.77 -26.50
C ASP A 279 -109.35 -15.77 -25.87
N ASP A 280 -108.81 -14.64 -25.39
CA ASP A 280 -109.24 -13.36 -25.95
C ASP A 280 -108.35 -12.15 -25.55
N TYR A 281 -108.22 -11.23 -26.50
CA TYR A 281 -107.79 -9.81 -26.43
C TYR A 281 -106.31 -9.41 -26.51
N ASP A 282 -105.96 -9.03 -27.74
CA ASP A 282 -105.65 -7.66 -28.22
C ASP A 282 -104.41 -6.91 -27.70
N ILE A 283 -103.57 -6.61 -28.69
CA ILE A 283 -102.34 -5.83 -28.64
C ILE A 283 -102.68 -4.34 -28.51
N SER A 284 -101.92 -3.62 -27.68
CA SER A 284 -101.60 -2.22 -28.01
C SER A 284 -100.13 -1.93 -27.76
N ASN A 285 -99.40 -1.74 -28.87
CA ASN A 285 -98.15 -0.98 -28.89
C ASN A 285 -98.46 0.45 -28.48
N ASN A 286 -97.68 1.03 -27.55
CA ASN A 286 -96.95 2.26 -27.84
C ASN A 286 -96.20 2.87 -26.65
N PHE A 287 -95.11 3.55 -27.05
CA PHE A 287 -94.44 4.68 -26.41
C PHE A 287 -93.62 4.37 -25.14
N GLU A 288 -92.41 4.91 -24.94
CA GLU A 288 -91.96 6.23 -25.37
C GLU A 288 -90.42 6.29 -25.34
N ASN A 289 -89.83 6.87 -26.39
CA ASN A 289 -88.52 7.53 -26.28
C ASN A 289 -88.71 8.77 -25.41
N PHE A 290 -88.01 8.86 -24.29
CA PHE A 290 -87.78 10.12 -23.59
C PHE A 290 -86.33 10.20 -23.15
N TRP A 291 -85.68 11.24 -23.65
CA TRP A 291 -84.35 11.72 -23.30
C TRP A 291 -84.29 12.21 -21.85
N ASP A 292 -83.20 11.91 -21.15
CA ASP A 292 -82.23 12.90 -20.65
C ASP A 292 -80.99 12.19 -20.07
#